data_AF-R6BJE1-F1
#
_entry.id   AF-R6BJE1-F1
#
_cell.length_a   1.000
_cell.length_b   1.000
_cell.length_c   1.000
_cell.angle_alpha   90.00
_cell.angle_beta   90.00
_cell.angle_gamma   90.00
#
_symmetry.space_group_name_H-M   'P 1'
#
loop_
_entity.id
_entity.type
_entity.pdbx_description
1 polymer ?
#
loop_
_entity_poly.entity_id
_entity_poly.type
_entity_poly.pdbx_seq_one_letter_code
_entity_poly.pdbx_strand_id
1 'polypeptide(L)'
;MAADAQEESASLTESEEPVAEAAEAAEEEAQPFSIKSVMENALDSQPQVLSLKNGSLTYQPTTGEAVLSDKSGKQVSALQLEKNAMILASETSFAVLCPQETQTVTMTVYDAQDLSAPQQVQQVTHQGELFDSYQSAAGSFTMVTSIWYTREQVEAGEFLPQVNGVEIQPEQVNIISGYENGEQVNYLLTTTVSKDTQKTRIELYLD
;
A
#
# COMPACT_ATOMS: atom_id res chain seq x y z
N MET A 1 8.43 -57.38 -61.52
CA MET A 1 7.33 -58.10 -62.19
C MET A 1 6.11 -57.94 -61.34
N ALA A 2 5.05 -57.40 -61.95
CA ALA A 2 3.75 -57.12 -61.35
C ALA A 2 2.92 -58.39 -61.21
N ALA A 3 1.93 -58.38 -60.31
CA ALA A 3 0.60 -58.92 -60.58
C ALA A 3 -0.37 -58.43 -59.51
N ASP A 4 -1.25 -57.54 -59.96
CA ASP A 4 -2.50 -57.10 -59.35
C ASP A 4 -3.58 -58.18 -59.58
N ALA A 5 -4.57 -58.27 -58.70
CA ALA A 5 -5.86 -58.93 -58.91
C ALA A 5 -6.86 -58.35 -57.88
N GLN A 6 -7.73 -57.40 -58.25
CA GLN A 6 -9.12 -57.59 -58.75
C GLN A 6 -9.95 -58.52 -57.82
N GLU A 7 -11.11 -58.18 -57.27
CA GLU A 7 -12.39 -57.67 -57.82
C GLU A 7 -13.23 -57.12 -56.64
N GLU A 8 -13.87 -55.95 -56.77
CA GLU A 8 -15.26 -55.75 -57.23
C GLU A 8 -16.34 -56.19 -56.20
N SER A 9 -17.11 -55.21 -55.69
CA SER A 9 -18.58 -55.16 -55.80
C SER A 9 -19.26 -54.44 -54.63
N ALA A 10 -20.00 -53.38 -55.00
CA ALA A 10 -21.36 -53.02 -54.57
C ALA A 10 -21.64 -52.73 -53.08
N SER A 11 -22.58 -51.89 -52.67
CA SER A 11 -23.43 -50.82 -53.24
C SER A 11 -24.48 -50.55 -52.14
N LEU A 12 -24.85 -49.29 -51.89
CA LEU A 12 -26.11 -48.85 -51.21
C LEU A 12 -26.17 -49.16 -49.69
N THR A 13 -26.67 -48.35 -48.76
CA THR A 13 -27.70 -47.29 -48.67
C THR A 13 -27.49 -46.62 -47.29
N GLU A 14 -27.45 -45.30 -47.18
CA GLU A 14 -28.59 -44.43 -46.78
C GLU A 14 -28.86 -44.40 -45.26
N SER A 15 -28.85 -43.19 -44.68
CA SER A 15 -29.73 -42.68 -43.61
C SER A 15 -29.07 -42.12 -42.34
N GLU A 16 -29.60 -40.92 -41.98
CA GLU A 16 -29.65 -40.24 -40.67
C GLU A 16 -28.48 -39.31 -40.24
N GLU A 17 -28.69 -38.01 -40.48
CA GLU A 17 -28.23 -36.93 -39.57
C GLU A 17 -28.99 -37.03 -38.24
N PRO A 18 -28.38 -36.57 -37.11
CA PRO A 18 -28.82 -35.26 -36.64
C PRO A 18 -27.71 -34.37 -36.05
N VAL A 19 -27.99 -33.07 -36.19
CA VAL A 19 -27.49 -31.91 -35.46
C VAL A 19 -27.18 -32.22 -33.99
N ALA A 20 -25.99 -31.83 -33.53
CA ALA A 20 -25.69 -31.65 -32.12
C ALA A 20 -25.10 -30.25 -31.89
N GLU A 21 -25.74 -29.55 -30.96
CA GLU A 21 -25.62 -28.15 -30.58
C GLU A 21 -24.20 -27.70 -30.24
N ALA A 22 -23.96 -26.43 -30.55
CA ALA A 22 -22.91 -25.62 -29.95
C ALA A 22 -23.08 -25.60 -28.42
N ALA A 23 -22.10 -26.17 -27.70
CA ALA A 23 -21.89 -25.85 -26.30
C ALA A 23 -20.80 -24.77 -26.22
N GLU A 24 -21.21 -23.51 -26.17
CA GLU A 24 -20.42 -22.45 -25.53
C GLU A 24 -20.35 -22.78 -24.03
N ALA A 25 -19.34 -23.53 -23.63
CA ALA A 25 -18.90 -23.53 -22.25
C ALA A 25 -17.95 -22.35 -22.08
N ALA A 26 -18.46 -21.26 -21.49
CA ALA A 26 -17.63 -20.20 -20.98
C ALA A 26 -16.61 -20.80 -20.00
N GLU A 27 -15.33 -20.74 -20.36
CA GLU A 27 -14.21 -20.99 -19.45
C GLU A 27 -14.17 -19.82 -18.45
N GLU A 28 -15.01 -19.89 -17.42
CA GLU A 28 -14.79 -19.12 -16.21
C GLU A 28 -13.60 -19.78 -15.51
N GLU A 29 -12.40 -19.24 -15.75
CA GLU A 29 -11.17 -19.61 -15.03
C GLU A 29 -11.41 -19.39 -13.53
N ALA A 30 -11.84 -20.44 -12.83
CA ALA A 30 -11.87 -20.49 -11.39
C ALA A 30 -10.41 -20.48 -10.88
N GLN A 31 -9.87 -19.28 -10.68
CA GLN A 31 -8.63 -19.05 -9.95
C GLN A 31 -8.71 -19.78 -8.59
N PRO A 32 -7.66 -20.49 -8.16
CA PRO A 32 -7.71 -21.24 -6.91
C PRO A 32 -7.86 -20.29 -5.72
N PHE A 33 -9.06 -20.23 -5.14
CA PHE A 33 -9.35 -19.52 -3.89
C PHE A 33 -8.52 -20.14 -2.75
N SER A 34 -7.35 -19.55 -2.50
CA SER A 34 -6.51 -19.93 -1.36
C SER A 34 -7.06 -19.30 -0.09
N ILE A 35 -7.47 -20.13 0.88
CA ILE A 35 -8.03 -19.71 2.16
C ILE A 35 -7.06 -18.78 2.92
N LYS A 36 -5.74 -18.95 2.77
CA LYS A 36 -4.73 -18.02 3.33
C LYS A 36 -4.85 -16.60 2.77
N SER A 37 -4.99 -16.47 1.44
CA SER A 37 -5.20 -15.18 0.76
C SER A 37 -6.52 -14.54 1.17
N VAL A 38 -7.57 -15.35 1.38
CA VAL A 38 -8.86 -14.88 1.91
C VAL A 38 -8.72 -14.39 3.35
N MET A 39 -7.93 -15.06 4.19
CA MET A 39 -7.70 -14.67 5.59
C MET A 39 -6.81 -13.44 5.74
N GLU A 40 -5.77 -13.29 4.92
CA GLU A 40 -4.92 -12.09 4.86
C GLU A 40 -5.74 -10.88 4.40
N ASN A 41 -6.49 -11.01 3.30
CA ASN A 41 -7.41 -9.96 2.83
C ASN A 41 -8.52 -9.64 3.87
N ALA A 42 -8.98 -10.63 4.64
CA ALA A 42 -10.02 -10.43 5.65
C ALA A 42 -9.52 -9.68 6.89
N LEU A 43 -8.26 -9.87 7.30
CA LEU A 43 -7.66 -9.11 8.41
C LEU A 43 -7.40 -7.66 8.02
N ASP A 44 -6.94 -7.41 6.79
CA ASP A 44 -6.75 -6.06 6.25
C ASP A 44 -8.08 -5.30 6.04
N SER A 45 -9.21 -6.01 6.06
CA SER A 45 -10.54 -5.41 5.87
C SER A 45 -11.31 -5.16 7.16
N GLN A 46 -10.83 -5.64 8.31
CA GLN A 46 -11.51 -5.45 9.59
C GLN A 46 -11.30 -4.04 10.16
N PRO A 47 -12.31 -3.48 10.85
CA PRO A 47 -12.13 -2.20 11.52
C PRO A 47 -11.06 -2.30 12.62
N GLN A 48 -10.12 -1.36 12.59
CA GLN A 48 -9.03 -1.22 13.53
C GLN A 48 -9.42 -0.24 14.63
N VAL A 49 -9.34 -0.64 15.91
CA VAL A 49 -9.63 0.24 17.05
C VAL A 49 -8.32 0.63 17.74
N LEU A 50 -8.05 1.92 17.78
CA LEU A 50 -6.84 2.53 18.32
C LEU A 50 -7.17 3.38 19.54
N SER A 51 -6.41 3.21 20.62
CA SER A 51 -6.62 3.96 21.86
C SER A 51 -5.99 5.35 21.79
N LEU A 52 -6.73 6.36 22.21
CA LEU A 52 -6.26 7.74 22.43
C LEU A 52 -6.46 8.10 23.91
N LYS A 53 -5.79 9.14 24.40
CA LYS A 53 -5.88 9.60 25.80
C LYS A 53 -7.31 9.98 26.20
N ASN A 54 -8.06 10.56 25.27
CA ASN A 54 -9.40 11.09 25.50
C ASN A 54 -10.53 10.20 24.94
N GLY A 55 -10.21 9.01 24.41
CA GLY A 55 -11.18 8.16 23.74
C GLY A 55 -10.54 7.14 22.81
N SER A 56 -11.10 6.94 21.62
CA SER A 56 -10.59 6.01 20.63
C SER A 56 -10.82 6.47 19.20
N LEU A 57 -10.04 5.93 18.28
CA LEU A 57 -10.23 6.02 16.83
C LEU A 57 -10.55 4.63 16.29
N THR A 58 -11.68 4.48 15.60
CA THR A 58 -12.03 3.26 14.87
C THR A 58 -11.93 3.54 13.38
N TYR A 59 -11.05 2.85 12.67
CA TYR A 59 -10.84 3.01 11.24
C TYR A 59 -11.33 1.77 10.47
N GLN A 60 -12.15 1.96 9.44
CA GLN A 60 -12.64 0.92 8.56
C GLN A 60 -11.87 0.95 7.22
N PRO A 61 -10.94 0.02 6.95
CA PRO A 61 -10.05 0.08 5.79
C PRO A 61 -10.78 0.10 4.44
N THR A 62 -11.87 -0.66 4.32
CA THR A 62 -12.62 -0.81 3.06
C THR A 62 -13.41 0.44 2.66
N THR A 63 -13.88 1.21 3.64
CA THR A 63 -14.66 2.45 3.41
C THR A 63 -13.80 3.70 3.55
N GLY A 64 -12.68 3.61 4.27
CA GLY A 64 -11.88 4.76 4.69
C GLY A 64 -12.49 5.55 5.84
N GLU A 65 -13.60 5.08 6.42
CA GLU A 65 -14.28 5.79 7.50
C GLU A 65 -13.48 5.69 8.81
N ALA A 66 -13.20 6.84 9.42
CA ALA A 66 -12.47 6.97 10.68
C ALA A 66 -13.37 7.65 11.72
N VAL A 67 -13.89 6.88 12.67
CA VAL A 67 -14.79 7.37 13.72
C VAL A 67 -14.00 7.65 15.00
N LEU A 68 -14.08 8.88 15.50
CA LEU A 68 -13.53 9.24 16.80
C LEU A 68 -14.64 9.19 17.86
N SER A 69 -14.37 8.51 18.97
CA SER A 69 -15.31 8.34 20.08
C SER A 69 -14.68 8.81 21.39
N ASP A 70 -15.49 9.35 22.29
CA ASP A 70 -15.05 9.71 23.64
C ASP A 70 -14.84 8.48 24.54
N LYS A 71 -14.43 8.69 25.80
CA LYS A 71 -14.20 7.61 26.77
C LYS A 71 -15.44 6.77 27.11
N SER A 72 -16.64 7.26 26.82
CA SER A 72 -17.88 6.50 26.99
C SER A 72 -18.21 5.62 25.79
N GLY A 73 -17.42 5.71 24.72
CA GLY A 73 -17.66 5.02 23.45
C GLY A 73 -18.65 5.75 22.54
N LYS A 74 -19.09 6.96 22.91
CA LYS A 74 -19.98 7.77 22.07
C LYS A 74 -19.16 8.44 20.98
N GLN A 75 -19.60 8.31 19.73
CA GLN A 75 -19.03 9.04 18.61
C GLN A 75 -19.11 10.55 18.83
N VAL A 76 -17.99 11.22 18.61
CA VAL A 76 -17.86 12.69 18.70
C VAL A 76 -17.58 13.33 17.35
N SER A 77 -16.87 12.65 16.46
CA SER A 77 -16.64 13.09 15.08
C SER A 77 -16.35 11.89 14.17
N ALA A 78 -16.28 12.16 12.87
CA ALA A 78 -15.80 11.20 11.89
C ALA A 78 -15.01 11.92 10.80
N LEU A 79 -14.04 11.22 10.23
CA LEU A 79 -13.21 11.64 9.11
C LEU A 79 -13.36 10.63 7.97
N GLN A 80 -13.24 11.13 6.75
CA GLN A 80 -13.05 10.28 5.58
C GLN A 80 -11.57 10.26 5.24
N LEU A 81 -10.93 9.12 5.49
CA LEU A 81 -9.54 8.87 5.13
C LEU A 81 -9.47 8.07 3.84
N GLU A 82 -8.26 7.92 3.32
CA GLU A 82 -7.99 7.00 2.22
C GLU A 82 -8.30 5.55 2.64
N LYS A 83 -8.68 4.74 1.65
CA LYS A 83 -8.93 3.30 1.86
C LYS A 83 -7.63 2.54 2.01
N ASN A 84 -7.67 1.45 2.77
CA ASN A 84 -6.52 0.56 3.02
C ASN A 84 -5.28 1.30 3.57
N ALA A 85 -5.47 2.45 4.21
CA ALA A 85 -4.41 3.20 4.85
C ALA A 85 -3.97 2.48 6.12
N MET A 86 -2.69 2.57 6.45
CA MET A 86 -2.19 2.16 7.75
C MET A 86 -2.35 3.30 8.75
N ILE A 87 -2.91 3.01 9.92
CA ILE A 87 -3.13 4.02 10.96
C ILE A 87 -2.27 3.71 12.17
N LEU A 88 -1.47 4.69 12.59
CA LEU A 88 -0.72 4.66 13.84
C LEU A 88 -1.33 5.67 14.80
N ALA A 89 -1.45 5.33 16.08
CA ALA A 89 -1.97 6.25 17.09
C ALA A 89 -0.95 6.53 18.18
N SER A 90 -0.99 7.74 18.72
CA SER A 90 -0.36 8.13 19.97
C SER A 90 -1.44 8.59 20.96
N GLU A 91 -1.05 9.01 22.17
CA GLU A 91 -2.03 9.51 23.15
C GLU A 91 -2.91 10.66 22.62
N THR A 92 -2.35 11.57 21.82
CA THR A 92 -3.05 12.81 21.43
C THR A 92 -3.05 13.10 19.95
N SER A 93 -2.56 12.18 19.14
CA SER A 93 -2.45 12.32 17.69
C SER A 93 -2.53 10.96 17.02
N PHE A 94 -2.76 10.95 15.73
CA PHE A 94 -2.63 9.75 14.91
C PHE A 94 -2.02 10.10 13.56
N ALA A 95 -1.37 9.13 12.93
CA ALA A 95 -0.80 9.23 11.60
C ALA A 95 -1.51 8.26 10.66
N VAL A 96 -1.72 8.70 9.43
CA VAL A 96 -2.33 7.96 8.34
C VAL A 96 -1.27 7.79 7.26
N LEU A 97 -0.87 6.55 6.99
CA LEU A 97 0.10 6.22 5.96
C LEU A 97 -0.60 5.59 4.75
N CYS A 98 -0.43 6.20 3.59
CA CYS A 98 -1.04 5.78 2.34
C CYS A 98 0.05 5.52 1.30
N PRO A 99 0.39 4.24 1.03
CA PRO A 99 1.09 3.85 -0.18
C PRO A 99 0.24 4.19 -1.41
N GLN A 100 0.84 4.78 -2.44
CA GLN A 100 0.19 5.16 -3.69
C GLN A 100 0.75 4.35 -4.86
N GLU A 101 -0.03 4.25 -5.94
CA GLU A 101 0.34 3.47 -7.14
C GLU A 101 1.63 3.96 -7.82
N THR A 102 1.99 5.23 -7.64
CA THR A 102 3.19 5.86 -8.22
C THR A 102 4.48 5.57 -7.45
N GLN A 103 4.55 4.52 -6.64
CA GLN A 103 5.66 4.24 -5.72
C GLN A 103 5.99 5.46 -4.84
N THR A 104 4.96 6.02 -4.22
CA THR A 104 5.12 7.06 -3.20
C THR A 104 4.34 6.68 -1.97
N VAL A 105 4.83 7.08 -0.80
CA VAL A 105 4.11 6.90 0.46
C VAL A 105 3.89 8.25 1.09
N THR A 106 2.64 8.55 1.44
CA THR A 106 2.29 9.78 2.15
C THR A 106 1.88 9.46 3.59
N MET A 107 2.54 10.09 4.56
CA MET A 107 2.15 10.08 5.96
C MET A 107 1.50 11.43 6.31
N THR A 108 0.26 11.41 6.78
CA THR A 108 -0.48 12.58 7.25
C THR A 108 -0.73 12.47 8.74
N VAL A 109 -0.28 13.44 9.53
CA VAL A 109 -0.44 13.48 10.98
C VAL A 109 -1.58 14.41 11.36
N TYR A 110 -2.45 13.90 12.23
CA TYR A 110 -3.57 14.62 12.80
C TYR A 110 -3.37 14.84 14.29
N ASP A 111 -3.59 16.06 14.74
CA ASP A 111 -3.80 16.36 16.15
C ASP A 111 -5.22 15.96 16.55
N ALA A 112 -5.32 15.19 17.63
CA ALA A 112 -6.55 14.63 18.16
C ALA A 112 -6.69 14.90 19.67
N GLN A 113 -6.08 15.98 20.19
CA GLN A 113 -6.35 16.43 21.55
C GLN A 113 -7.84 16.73 21.77
N ASP A 114 -8.46 17.43 20.80
CA ASP A 114 -9.90 17.59 20.69
C ASP A 114 -10.46 16.62 19.65
N LEU A 115 -11.08 15.53 20.14
CA LEU A 115 -11.65 14.49 19.30
C LEU A 115 -12.87 14.97 18.49
N SER A 116 -13.50 16.10 18.85
CA SER A 116 -14.64 16.63 18.10
C SER A 116 -14.23 17.38 16.83
N ALA A 117 -12.97 17.82 16.77
CA ALA A 117 -12.41 18.58 15.66
C ALA A 117 -10.92 18.22 15.43
N PRO A 118 -10.60 16.97 15.04
CA PRO A 118 -9.23 16.58 14.72
C PRO A 118 -8.69 17.42 13.55
N GLN A 119 -7.41 17.82 13.62
CA GLN A 119 -6.80 18.72 12.65
C GLN A 119 -5.59 18.08 11.99
N GLN A 120 -5.51 18.13 10.66
CA GLN A 120 -4.27 17.83 9.96
C GLN A 120 -3.22 18.89 10.32
N VAL A 121 -2.10 18.45 10.89
CA VAL A 121 -1.01 19.33 11.34
C VAL A 121 0.24 19.18 10.51
N GLN A 122 0.45 18.03 9.88
CA GLN A 122 1.64 17.76 9.08
C GLN A 122 1.36 16.69 8.02
N GLN A 123 2.02 16.79 6.88
CA GLN A 123 2.04 15.79 5.83
C GLN A 123 3.47 15.63 5.28
N VAL A 124 3.90 14.39 5.08
CA VAL A 124 5.20 14.07 4.48
C VAL A 124 4.99 13.02 3.39
N THR A 125 5.54 13.26 2.21
CA THR A 125 5.51 12.33 1.09
C THR A 125 6.92 11.89 0.74
N HIS A 126 7.15 10.59 0.71
CA HIS A 126 8.39 9.97 0.25
C HIS A 126 8.18 9.29 -1.09
N GLN A 127 9.26 9.21 -1.87
CA GLN A 127 9.38 8.24 -2.96
C GLN A 127 9.70 6.85 -2.38
N GLY A 128 9.32 5.81 -3.10
CA GLY A 128 9.57 4.41 -2.78
C GLY A 128 8.36 3.65 -2.23
N GLU A 129 8.65 2.42 -1.84
CA GLU A 129 7.70 1.51 -1.20
C GLU A 129 7.78 1.64 0.32
N LEU A 130 6.65 1.48 1.00
CA LEU A 130 6.63 1.46 2.47
C LEU A 130 7.38 0.24 2.97
N PHE A 131 8.49 0.46 3.68
CA PHE A 131 9.33 -0.61 4.22
C PHE A 131 8.98 -0.92 5.67
N ASP A 132 8.81 0.12 6.50
CA ASP A 132 8.43 -0.02 7.91
C ASP A 132 7.73 1.26 8.41
N SER A 133 6.90 1.13 9.44
CA SER A 133 6.38 2.29 10.16
C SER A 133 5.96 1.95 11.59
N TYR A 134 6.15 2.90 12.51
CA TYR A 134 5.84 2.69 13.91
C TYR A 134 5.66 4.01 14.67
N GLN A 135 4.90 3.94 15.76
CA GLN A 135 4.85 5.02 16.74
C GLN A 135 6.21 5.15 17.44
N SER A 136 6.77 6.34 17.43
CA SER A 136 8.05 6.70 18.04
C SER A 136 7.87 7.45 19.37
N ALA A 137 8.98 7.72 20.05
CA ALA A 137 8.97 8.39 21.35
C ALA A 137 8.25 9.76 21.31
N ALA A 138 7.70 10.16 22.45
CA ALA A 138 7.04 11.45 22.65
C ALA A 138 5.87 11.75 21.68
N GLY A 139 5.13 10.72 21.27
CA GLY A 139 3.94 10.89 20.41
C GLY A 139 4.27 11.22 18.95
N SER A 140 5.47 10.86 18.51
CA SER A 140 5.90 10.98 17.12
C SER A 140 5.61 9.70 16.34
N PHE A 141 5.71 9.75 15.02
CA PHE A 141 5.51 8.63 14.11
C PHE A 141 6.70 8.54 13.16
N THR A 142 7.17 7.33 12.91
CA THR A 142 8.25 7.09 11.95
C THR A 142 7.72 6.33 10.75
N MET A 143 8.08 6.81 9.56
CA MET A 143 7.87 6.18 8.27
C MET A 143 9.23 5.89 7.64
N VAL A 144 9.43 4.66 7.18
CA VAL A 144 10.62 4.22 6.44
C VAL A 144 10.18 3.76 5.06
N THR A 145 10.73 4.35 4.01
CA THR A 145 10.53 3.88 2.63
C THR A 145 11.82 3.34 2.04
N SER A 146 11.71 2.36 1.14
CA SER A 146 12.82 1.82 0.36
C SER A 146 12.64 2.15 -1.11
N ILE A 147 13.72 2.58 -1.77
CA ILE A 147 13.73 2.88 -3.21
C ILE A 147 15.11 2.65 -3.81
N TRP A 148 15.13 2.18 -5.06
CA TRP A 148 16.33 2.02 -5.85
C TRP A 148 16.52 3.21 -6.78
N TYR A 149 17.69 3.83 -6.74
CA TYR A 149 18.05 4.94 -7.61
C TYR A 149 19.40 4.73 -8.27
N THR A 150 19.57 5.26 -9.48
CA THR A 150 20.91 5.44 -10.08
C THR A 150 21.65 6.60 -9.43
N ARG A 151 22.96 6.67 -9.62
CA ARG A 151 23.76 7.81 -9.14
C ARG A 151 23.27 9.16 -9.68
N GLU A 152 22.88 9.21 -10.96
CA GLU A 152 22.39 10.44 -11.60
C GLU A 152 21.10 10.94 -10.94
N GLN A 153 20.16 10.04 -10.65
CA GLN A 153 18.89 10.39 -9.99
C GLN A 153 19.13 10.93 -8.56
N VAL A 154 20.17 10.43 -7.90
CA VAL A 154 20.56 10.84 -6.56
C VAL A 154 21.20 12.22 -6.59
N GLU A 155 22.12 12.45 -7.52
CA GLU A 155 22.75 13.76 -7.73
C GLU A 155 21.70 14.81 -8.15
N ALA A 156 20.63 14.40 -8.83
CA ALA A 156 19.47 15.23 -9.16
C ALA A 156 18.50 15.45 -7.97
N GLY A 157 18.65 14.73 -6.86
CA GLY A 157 17.80 14.87 -5.68
C GLY A 157 16.40 14.24 -5.83
N GLU A 158 16.20 13.28 -6.73
CA GLU A 158 14.87 12.68 -6.98
C GLU A 158 14.26 11.99 -5.74
N PHE A 159 15.10 11.62 -4.76
CA PHE A 159 14.67 11.01 -3.50
C PHE A 159 14.13 12.02 -2.48
N LEU A 160 14.27 13.33 -2.71
CA LEU A 160 13.94 14.33 -1.70
C LEU A 160 12.45 14.26 -1.35
N PRO A 161 12.10 14.19 -0.05
CA PRO A 161 10.70 14.12 0.33
C PRO A 161 10.03 15.48 0.23
N GLN A 162 8.71 15.46 0.13
CA GLN A 162 7.89 16.66 0.24
C GLN A 162 7.31 16.77 1.64
N VAL A 163 7.33 17.96 2.19
CA VAL A 163 6.73 18.30 3.48
C VAL A 163 5.65 19.34 3.25
N ASN A 164 4.41 19.01 3.57
CA ASN A 164 3.23 19.85 3.32
C ASN A 164 3.14 20.32 1.86
N GLY A 165 3.49 19.43 0.92
CA GLY A 165 3.48 19.71 -0.53
C GLY A 165 4.68 20.52 -1.04
N VAL A 166 5.67 20.81 -0.18
CA VAL A 166 6.89 21.52 -0.58
C VAL A 166 8.07 20.56 -0.49
N GLU A 167 8.78 20.38 -1.60
CA GLU A 167 10.04 19.63 -1.62
C GLU A 167 11.07 20.30 -0.71
N ILE A 168 11.70 19.51 0.17
CA ILE A 168 12.74 20.02 1.07
C ILE A 168 14.10 20.04 0.37
N GLN A 169 14.93 20.99 0.76
CA GLN A 169 16.27 21.12 0.21
C GLN A 169 17.20 20.01 0.73
N PRO A 170 18.21 19.57 -0.04
CA PRO A 170 19.17 18.55 0.38
C PRO A 170 19.82 18.81 1.75
N GLU A 171 20.11 20.07 2.08
CA GLU A 171 20.77 20.44 3.34
C GLU A 171 19.87 20.25 4.57
N GLN A 172 18.56 20.10 4.37
CA GLN A 172 17.58 19.84 5.43
C GLN A 172 17.53 18.35 5.79
N VAL A 173 18.23 17.50 5.04
CA VAL A 173 18.25 16.06 5.20
C VAL A 173 19.62 15.61 5.71
N ASN A 174 19.61 14.79 6.75
CA ASN A 174 20.85 14.12 7.17
C ASN A 174 21.08 12.87 6.31
N ILE A 175 22.00 12.98 5.34
CA ILE A 175 22.39 11.90 4.45
C ILE A 175 23.57 11.13 5.06
N ILE A 176 23.42 9.81 5.20
CA ILE A 176 24.49 8.92 5.67
C ILE A 176 24.81 7.93 4.56
N SER A 177 25.96 8.12 3.91
CA SER A 177 26.40 7.33 2.75
C SER A 177 27.12 6.03 3.12
N GLY A 178 26.70 4.92 2.49
CA GLY A 178 27.38 3.62 2.46
C GLY A 178 28.37 3.48 1.29
N TYR A 179 28.87 2.26 1.05
CA TYR A 179 29.92 1.95 0.05
C TYR A 179 29.37 1.61 -1.34
N GLU A 180 29.42 2.54 -2.29
CA GLU A 180 29.01 2.36 -3.69
C GLU A 180 29.82 1.26 -4.42
N ASN A 181 29.18 0.18 -4.87
CA ASN A 181 29.82 -0.76 -5.81
C ASN A 181 28.90 -1.26 -6.93
N GLY A 182 27.80 -0.56 -7.21
CA GLY A 182 26.83 -0.90 -8.26
C GLY A 182 26.28 0.33 -9.00
N GLU A 183 25.66 0.12 -10.17
CA GLU A 183 25.02 1.18 -10.98
C GLU A 183 23.76 1.76 -10.33
N GLN A 184 23.14 1.00 -9.43
CA GLN A 184 22.01 1.41 -8.59
C GLN A 184 22.33 1.19 -7.12
N VAL A 185 21.73 2.03 -6.28
CA VAL A 185 21.88 2.03 -4.82
C VAL A 185 20.48 2.02 -4.20
N ASN A 186 20.30 1.24 -3.12
CA ASN A 186 19.06 1.27 -2.35
C ASN A 186 19.12 2.38 -1.28
N TYR A 187 18.02 3.10 -1.11
CA TYR A 187 17.89 4.17 -0.12
C TYR A 187 16.80 3.79 0.87
N LEU A 188 17.12 3.86 2.16
CA LEU A 188 16.13 3.85 3.22
C LEU A 188 15.90 5.28 3.72
N LEU A 189 14.73 5.84 3.41
CA LEU A 189 14.35 7.17 3.83
C LEU A 189 13.53 7.06 5.10
N THR A 190 14.11 7.49 6.23
CA THR A 190 13.47 7.46 7.54
C THR A 190 13.05 8.86 7.95
N THR A 191 11.75 9.09 8.07
CA THR A 191 11.24 10.37 8.62
C THR A 191 10.48 10.13 9.90
N THR A 192 10.87 10.84 10.96
CA THR A 192 10.12 10.95 12.21
C THR A 192 9.37 12.27 12.25
N VAL A 193 8.07 12.21 12.45
CA VAL A 193 7.16 13.37 12.48
C VAL A 193 6.43 13.41 13.82
N SER A 194 6.46 14.57 14.48
CA SER A 194 5.59 14.89 15.61
C SER A 194 4.61 15.99 15.21
N LYS A 195 3.74 16.41 16.14
CA LYS A 195 2.80 17.52 15.92
C LYS A 195 3.49 18.83 15.55
N ASP A 196 4.63 19.11 16.19
CA ASP A 196 5.28 20.43 16.13
C ASP A 196 6.60 20.41 15.37
N THR A 197 7.16 19.22 15.11
CA THR A 197 8.50 19.08 14.53
C THR A 197 8.56 17.89 13.58
N GLN A 198 9.38 18.00 12.54
CA GLN A 198 9.72 16.89 11.67
C GLN A 198 11.24 16.79 11.56
N LYS A 199 11.74 15.56 11.53
CA LYS A 199 13.14 15.24 11.29
C LYS A 199 13.23 14.11 10.28
N THR A 200 13.85 14.39 9.15
CA THR A 200 14.15 13.39 8.12
C THR A 200 15.63 13.01 8.17
N ARG A 201 15.89 11.71 8.11
CA ARG A 201 17.20 11.10 7.98
C ARG A 201 17.17 10.12 6.82
N ILE A 202 18.16 10.19 5.95
CA ILE A 202 18.31 9.24 4.85
C ILE A 202 19.54 8.39 5.12
N GLU A 203 19.32 7.09 5.21
CA GLU A 203 20.37 6.11 5.35
C GLU A 203 20.52 5.37 4.02
N LEU A 204 21.72 5.44 3.46
CA LEU A 204 22.09 4.68 2.27
C LEU A 204 22.55 3.30 2.69
N TYR A 205 21.79 2.28 2.34
CA TYR A 205 22.18 0.89 2.53
C TYR A 205 22.40 0.23 1.19
N LEU A 206 23.49 -0.52 1.10
CA LEU A 206 23.77 -1.37 -0.05
C LEU A 206 23.69 -2.81 0.44
N ASP A 207 23.02 -3.61 -0.37
CA ASP A 207 23.16 -5.07 -0.33
C ASP A 207 24.56 -5.46 -0.82
#